data_AF-A0AAW2RZQ7-F1
#
_entry.id   AF-A0AAW2RZQ7-F1
#
_cell.length_a   1.000
_cell.length_b   1.000
_cell.length_c   1.000
_cell.angle_alpha   90.00
_cell.angle_beta   90.00
_cell.angle_gamma   90.00
#
_symmetry.space_group_name_H-M   'P 1'
#
loop_
_entity.id
_entity.type
_entity.pdbx_description
1 polymer ?
#
loop_
_entity_poly.entity_id
_entity_poly.type
_entity_poly.pdbx_seq_one_letter_code
_entity_poly.pdbx_strand_id
1 'polypeptide(L)' 'MTDAKFIEEIWRVGVRAKEDEFGIASREEVLFCLKEVMQGERSEEMKRNAENGESWLKEQLMKGEAQTRQLMNLCSS' A
#
# COMPACT_ATOMS: atom_id res chain seq x y z
N MET A 1 -4.44 -13.19 -13.05
CA MET A 1 -3.83 -13.42 -11.72
C MET A 1 -3.12 -12.15 -11.34
N THR A 2 -3.86 -11.23 -10.72
CA THR A 2 -3.39 -9.86 -10.43
C THR A 2 -3.42 -9.59 -8.92
N ASP A 3 -4.21 -10.37 -8.17
CA ASP A 3 -4.39 -10.23 -6.72
C ASP A 3 -3.20 -10.75 -5.90
N ALA A 4 -2.51 -11.79 -6.38
CA ALA A 4 -1.45 -12.46 -5.61
C ALA A 4 -0.17 -11.61 -5.47
N LYS A 5 0.18 -10.79 -6.46
CA LYS A 5 1.31 -9.84 -6.36
C LYS A 5 0.98 -8.66 -5.44
N PHE A 6 -0.29 -8.26 -5.39
CA PHE A 6 -0.78 -7.16 -4.57
C PHE A 6 -0.69 -7.45 -3.06
N ILE A 7 -0.86 -8.70 -2.65
CA ILE A 7 -0.81 -9.10 -1.23
C ILE A 7 0.64 -9.18 -0.72
N GLU A 8 1.62 -9.48 -1.58
CA GLU A 8 3.03 -9.63 -1.18
C GLU A 8 3.72 -8.28 -0.93
N GLU A 9 3.39 -7.24 -1.70
CA GLU A 9 4.00 -5.90 -1.57
C GLU A 9 3.33 -5.02 -0.49
N ILE A 10 2.03 -5.17 -0.22
CA ILE A 10 1.26 -4.20 0.57
C ILE A 10 1.52 -4.23 2.09
N TRP A 11 1.99 -5.32 2.70
CA TRP A 11 1.77 -5.50 4.15
C TRP A 11 2.94 -5.07 5.05
N ARG A 12 4.01 -4.46 4.51
CA ARG A 12 5.19 -3.98 5.29
C ARG A 12 5.32 -2.46 5.37
N VAL A 13 4.21 -1.73 5.34
CA VAL A 13 4.17 -0.25 5.46
C VAL A 13 3.66 0.25 6.81
N GLY A 14 3.38 -0.64 7.77
CA GLY A 14 2.84 -0.23 9.07
C GLY A 14 3.09 -1.21 10.20
N VAL A 15 2.77 -0.75 11.42
CA VAL A 15 2.81 -1.54 12.65
C VAL A 15 1.38 -1.81 13.10
N ARG A 16 1.08 -3.05 13.51
CA ARG A 16 -0.21 -3.39 14.10
C ARG A 16 -0.23 -2.99 15.57
N ALA A 17 -1.17 -2.13 15.94
CA ALA A 17 -1.41 -1.77 17.33
C ALA A 17 -1.90 -2.98 18.11
N LYS A 18 -1.44 -3.12 19.36
CA LYS A 18 -2.00 -4.07 20.32
C LYS A 18 -3.35 -3.59 20.80
N GLU A 19 -4.30 -4.50 20.80
CA GLU A 19 -5.66 -4.28 21.28
C GLU A 19 -5.83 -4.95 22.65
N ASP A 20 -6.73 -4.39 23.47
CA ASP A 20 -7.17 -5.02 24.71
C ASP A 20 -8.18 -6.15 24.46
N GLU A 21 -8.72 -6.72 25.54
CA GLU A 21 -9.71 -7.82 25.48
C GLU A 21 -11.03 -7.42 24.77
N PHE A 22 -11.29 -6.12 24.62
CA PHE A 22 -12.45 -5.57 23.93
C PHE A 22 -12.14 -5.18 22.48
N GLY A 23 -10.91 -5.40 22.00
CA GLY A 23 -10.49 -5.02 20.66
C GLY A 23 -10.17 -3.52 20.54
N ILE A 24 -9.95 -2.82 21.64
CA ILE A 24 -9.69 -1.37 21.65
C ILE A 24 -8.18 -1.14 21.84
N ALA A 25 -7.57 -0.39 20.92
CA ALA A 25 -6.20 0.09 21.09
C ALA A 25 -6.17 1.30 22.01
N SER A 26 -5.29 1.28 23.01
CA SER A 26 -5.10 2.43 23.90
C SER A 26 -4.48 3.60 23.14
N ARG A 27 -4.67 4.82 23.67
CA ARG A 27 -4.06 6.02 23.10
C ARG A 27 -2.54 5.93 23.07
N GLU A 28 -1.96 5.34 24.11
CA GLU A 28 -0.52 5.15 24.27
C GLU A 28 0.02 4.21 23.20
N GLU A 29 -0.69 3.11 22.92
CA GLU A 29 -0.31 2.16 21.86
C GLU A 29 -0.38 2.80 20.48
N VAL A 30 -1.44 3.58 20.19
CA VAL A 30 -1.56 4.30 18.91
C VAL A 30 -0.40 5.29 18.73
N LEU A 31 -0.05 6.04 19.79
CA LEU A 31 1.09 6.97 19.75
C LEU A 31 2.43 6.24 19.59
N PHE A 32 2.58 5.07 20.19
CA PHE A 32 3.76 4.22 20.02
C PHE A 32 3.88 3.74 18.57
N CYS A 33 2.82 3.15 18.01
CA CYS A 33 2.81 2.72 16.61
C CYS A 33 3.11 3.87 15.65
N LEU A 34 2.55 5.06 15.88
CA LEU A 34 2.83 6.22 15.04
C LEU A 34 4.31 6.62 15.09
N LYS A 35 4.91 6.64 16.29
CA LYS A 35 6.34 6.92 16.43
C LYS A 35 7.21 5.87 15.75
N GLU A 36 6.88 4.59 15.89
CA GLU A 36 7.61 3.51 15.24
C GLU A 36 7.54 3.60 13.71
N VAL A 37 6.36 3.90 13.15
CA VAL A 37 6.20 4.09 11.70
C VAL A 37 6.97 5.32 11.20
N MET A 38 6.98 6.42 11.95
CA MET A 38 7.61 7.66 11.51
C MET A 38 9.12 7.74 11.78
N GLN A 39 9.59 7.13 12.87
CA GLN A 39 10.94 7.33 13.43
C GLN A 39 11.58 6.04 13.96
N GLY A 40 10.86 4.92 13.98
CA GLY A 40 11.39 3.64 14.44
C GLY A 40 12.46 3.09 13.48
N GLU A 41 13.13 2.03 13.92
CA GLU A 41 14.24 1.39 13.19
C GLU A 41 13.84 0.98 11.77
N ARG A 42 12.56 0.61 11.58
CA ARG A 42 12.00 0.16 10.29
C ARG A 42 11.28 1.26 9.50
N SER A 43 11.27 2.50 9.96
CA SER A 43 10.54 3.60 9.33
C SER A 43 10.99 3.85 7.87
N GLU A 44 12.30 3.79 7.60
CA GLU A 44 12.83 3.96 6.24
C GLU A 44 12.49 2.79 5.30
N GLU A 45 12.44 1.55 5.83
CA GLU A 45 11.94 0.38 5.08
C GLU A 45 10.46 0.59 4.70
N MET A 46 9.65 1.05 5.67
CA MET A 46 8.23 1.32 5.45
C MET A 46 8.01 2.42 4.42
N LYS A 47 8.78 3.53 4.46
CA LYS A 47 8.69 4.58 3.45
C LYS A 47 9.00 4.08 2.05
N ARG A 48 10.10 3.34 1.87
CA ARG A 48 10.47 2.77 0.57
C ARG A 48 9.41 1.79 0.05
N ASN A 49 8.83 0.98 0.93
CA ASN A 49 7.75 0.06 0.54
C ASN A 49 6.51 0.83 0.08
N ALA A 50 6.17 1.94 0.74
CA ALA A 50 5.04 2.79 0.33
C ALA A 50 5.29 3.45 -1.03
N GLU A 51 6.49 3.99 -1.26
CA GLU A 51 6.88 4.62 -2.54
C GLU A 51 6.86 3.61 -3.70
N ASN A 52 7.39 2.41 -3.48
CA ASN A 52 7.37 1.34 -4.48
C ASN A 52 5.94 0.91 -4.82
N GLY A 53 5.08 0.75 -3.81
CA GLY A 53 3.67 0.43 -4.00
C GLY A 53 2.91 1.50 -4.80
N GLU A 54 3.15 2.78 -4.51
CA GLU A 54 2.54 3.88 -5.26
C GLU A 54 2.99 3.90 -6.73
N SER A 55 4.28 3.75 -6.97
CA SER A 55 4.86 3.71 -8.32
C SER A 55 4.28 2.56 -9.14
N TRP A 56 4.22 1.36 -8.54
CA TRP A 56 3.68 0.19 -9.21
C TRP A 56 2.18 0.34 -9.53
N LEU A 57 1.38 0.88 -8.60
CA LEU A 57 -0.03 1.16 -8.83
C LEU A 57 -0.23 2.14 -10.00
N LYS A 58 0.56 3.22 -10.07
CA LYS A 58 0.52 4.18 -11.17
C LYS A 58 0.84 3.51 -12.51
N GLU A 59 1.85 2.66 -12.56
CA GLU A 59 2.20 1.93 -13.78
C GLU A 59 1.05 1.02 -14.25
N GLN A 60 0.38 0.34 -13.32
CA GLN A 60 -0.78 -0.50 -13.67
C GLN A 60 -1.96 0.33 -14.21
N LEU A 61 -2.24 1.49 -13.61
CA LEU A 61 -3.29 2.39 -14.08
C LEU A 61 -2.99 2.91 -15.50
N MET A 62 -1.75 3.36 -15.76
CA MET A 62 -1.32 3.81 -17.08
C MET A 62 -1.45 2.70 -18.14
N LYS A 63 -1.08 1.46 -17.81
CA LYS A 63 -1.23 0.30 -18.71
C LYS A 63 -2.70 0.02 -19.03
N GLY A 64 -3.58 0.08 -18.04
CA GLY A 64 -5.02 -0.11 -18.22
C GLY A 64 -5.65 0.96 -19.12
N GLU A 65 -5.27 2.22 -18.94
CA GLU A 65 -5.72 3.34 -19.78
C GLU A 65 -5.26 3.18 -21.24
N ALA A 66 -3.99 2.81 -21.44
CA ALA A 66 -3.43 2.57 -22.77
C ALA A 66 -4.16 1.42 -23.51
N GLN A 67 -4.44 0.32 -22.81
CA GLN A 67 -5.23 -0.79 -23.35
C GLN A 67 -6.64 -0.36 -23.75
N THR A 68 -7.30 0.42 -22.90
CA THR A 68 -8.66 0.93 -23.16
C THR A 68 -8.69 1.84 -24.39
N ARG A 69 -7.68 2.72 -24.52
CA ARG A 69 -7.53 3.61 -25.68
C ARG A 69 -7.29 2.84 -26.98
N GLN A 70 -6.48 1.78 -26.94
CA GLN A 70 -6.22 0.94 -28.10
C GLN A 70 -7.52 0.23 -28.58
N LEU A 71 -8.33 -0.27 -27.67
CA LEU A 71 -9.62 -0.90 -27.99
C LEU A 71 -10.61 0.10 -28.62
N MET A 72 -10.71 1.33 -28.10
CA MET A 72 -11.58 2.35 -28.68
C MET A 72 -11.20 2.72 -30.12
N ASN A 73 -9.90 2.79 -30.43
CA ASN A 73 -9.43 3.09 -31.78
C ASN A 73 -9.78 1.98 -32.78
N LEU A 74 -9.73 0.71 -32.34
CA LEU A 74 -10.11 -0.45 -33.15
C LEU A 74 -11.61 -0.47 -33.47
N CYS A 75 -12.47 -0.08 -32.54
CA CYS A 75 -13.92 -0.03 -32.76
C CYS A 75 -14.39 1.17 -33.61
N SER A 76 -13.52 2.15 -33.83
CA SER A 76 -13.82 3.36 -34.62
C SER A 76 -13.33 3.28 -36.07
N SER A 77 -12.75 2.13 -36.47
CA SER A 77 -12.27 1.81 -37.82
C SER A 77 -13.19 0.78 -38.47
#